data_AF-A0A5C6NK77-F1
#
_entry.id   AF-A0A5C6NK77-F1
#
_cell.length_a   1.000
_cell.length_b   1.000
_cell.length_c   1.000
_cell.angle_alpha   90.00
_cell.angle_beta   90.00
_cell.angle_gamma   90.00
#
_symmetry.space_group_name_H-M   'P 1'
#
loop_
_entity.id
_entity.type
_entity.pdbx_description
1 polymer ?
#
loop_
_entity_poly.entity_id
_entity_poly.type
_entity_poly.pdbx_seq_one_letter_code
_entity_poly.pdbx_strand_id
1 'polypeptide(L)'
;MFSYGMLLYELLTGRRPSLGHHQLQIAKKLSKGIRPLLGSPEEVQFCCLQTLLTECWDTKPEKRPVALQCLRQMQQPGFPSLRYVLSCDSHAQLFLSPLQGYSAVFWSGDKDSRNYSIVNVEKGNMEVKRISCPGSRISCQMKMGNTLWMTTEDQEVFIYSLKDMCPLSQPQKLFSCPAIITCLCPVPEREQNPARVFAGMSDGLVAVYSLLDGLPVEGEAYLCSHTLNKTMFGLKDSDPRQNPYPVRCMVLVGSGSQLWFSNGPGVLVLDCWSLRAVRRLDPYVPPSSVVSMTTSFCAWEEEAVWMLDDHANMLLLYHAASYQLCAQYW
;
A
#
# COMPACT_ATOMS: atom_id res chain seq x y z
N MET A 1 -19.81 -27.64 21.07
CA MET A 1 -19.63 -26.86 19.82
C MET A 1 -20.75 -25.87 19.60
N PHE A 2 -22.02 -26.29 19.49
CA PHE A 2 -23.13 -25.34 19.34
C PHE A 2 -23.18 -24.27 20.45
N SER A 3 -23.10 -24.67 21.72
CA SER A 3 -23.05 -23.73 22.86
C SER A 3 -21.80 -22.87 22.86
N TYR A 4 -20.69 -23.34 22.28
CA TYR A 4 -19.48 -22.55 22.11
C TYR A 4 -19.70 -21.45 21.08
N GLY A 5 -20.38 -21.74 19.95
CA GLY A 5 -20.81 -20.70 19.00
C GLY A 5 -21.68 -19.62 19.64
N MET A 6 -22.59 -20.00 20.56
CA MET A 6 -23.38 -19.03 21.33
C MET A 6 -22.53 -18.18 22.28
N LEU A 7 -21.50 -18.75 22.91
CA LEU A 7 -20.52 -17.99 23.69
C LEU A 7 -19.75 -17.00 22.81
N LEU A 8 -19.31 -17.43 21.62
CA LEU A 8 -18.62 -16.56 20.67
C LEU A 8 -19.50 -15.39 20.22
N TYR A 9 -20.80 -15.62 20.06
CA TYR A 9 -21.77 -14.55 19.77
C TYR A 9 -21.78 -13.50 20.88
N GLU A 10 -21.81 -13.93 22.14
CA GLU A 10 -21.80 -13.01 23.29
C GLU A 10 -20.50 -12.20 23.33
N LEU A 11 -19.37 -12.83 23.06
CA LEU A 11 -18.07 -12.16 23.02
C LEU A 11 -17.99 -11.12 21.90
N LEU A 12 -18.49 -11.46 20.70
CA LEU A 12 -18.45 -10.56 19.55
C LEU A 12 -19.40 -9.38 19.66
N THR A 13 -20.59 -9.60 20.22
CA THR A 13 -21.66 -8.59 20.20
C THR A 13 -21.82 -7.85 21.52
N GLY A 14 -21.26 -8.37 22.61
CA GLY A 14 -21.55 -7.91 23.97
C GLY A 14 -23.00 -8.13 24.41
N ARG A 15 -23.79 -8.91 23.66
CA ARG A 15 -25.23 -9.12 23.86
C ARG A 15 -25.55 -10.60 24.07
N ARG A 16 -26.64 -10.88 24.78
CA ARG A 16 -27.16 -12.25 24.90
C ARG A 16 -27.75 -12.74 23.57
N PRO A 17 -27.58 -14.02 23.20
CA PRO A 17 -28.10 -14.62 21.96
C PRO A 17 -29.62 -14.86 22.05
N SER A 18 -30.40 -13.78 22.20
CA SER A 18 -31.85 -13.86 22.42
C SER A 18 -32.61 -14.17 21.13
N LEU A 19 -33.54 -15.12 21.21
CA LEU A 19 -34.49 -15.47 20.15
C LEU A 19 -35.95 -15.33 20.62
N GLY A 20 -36.18 -14.55 21.67
CA GLY A 20 -37.43 -14.44 22.41
C GLY A 20 -37.34 -15.15 23.77
N HIS A 21 -38.49 -15.27 24.44
CA HIS A 21 -38.55 -15.73 25.85
C HIS A 21 -39.12 -17.15 26.02
N HIS A 22 -39.80 -17.69 25.01
CA HIS A 22 -40.50 -18.97 25.11
C HIS A 22 -39.67 -20.15 24.58
N GLN A 23 -39.25 -21.06 25.47
CA GLN A 23 -38.31 -22.15 25.17
C GLN A 23 -38.68 -23.00 23.95
N LEU A 24 -39.94 -23.46 23.85
CA LEU A 24 -40.38 -24.27 22.70
C LEU A 24 -40.31 -23.51 21.35
N GLN A 25 -40.55 -22.19 21.38
CA GLN A 25 -40.45 -21.37 20.17
C GLN A 25 -38.99 -21.18 19.78
N ILE A 26 -38.08 -21.01 20.75
CA ILE A 26 -36.64 -20.92 20.52
C ILE A 26 -36.14 -22.22 19.90
N ALA A 27 -36.49 -23.38 20.47
CA ALA A 27 -36.10 -24.69 19.92
C ALA A 27 -36.57 -24.86 18.46
N LYS A 28 -37.82 -24.47 18.18
CA LYS A 28 -38.38 -24.49 16.81
C LYS A 28 -37.70 -23.51 15.86
N LYS A 29 -37.24 -22.35 16.34
CA LYS A 29 -36.45 -21.39 15.53
C LYS A 29 -35.07 -21.97 15.20
N LEU A 30 -34.37 -22.49 16.21
CA LEU A 30 -33.04 -23.06 16.04
C LEU A 30 -33.03 -24.26 15.08
N SER A 31 -34.03 -25.15 15.19
CA SER A 31 -34.17 -26.31 14.29
C SER A 31 -34.44 -25.92 12.83
N LYS A 32 -35.04 -24.75 12.60
CA LYS A 32 -35.22 -24.15 11.27
C LYS A 32 -34.01 -23.38 10.75
N GLY A 33 -32.89 -23.38 11.47
CA GLY A 33 -31.70 -22.63 11.08
C GLY A 33 -31.73 -21.13 11.45
N ILE A 34 -32.75 -20.66 12.15
CA ILE A 34 -32.80 -19.26 12.62
C ILE A 34 -31.73 -19.07 13.71
N ARG A 35 -30.98 -17.98 13.64
CA ARG A 35 -29.92 -17.61 14.59
C ARG A 35 -30.15 -16.20 15.14
N PRO A 36 -29.60 -15.86 16.31
CA PRO A 36 -29.58 -14.48 16.79
C PRO A 36 -28.99 -13.55 15.73
N LEU A 37 -29.49 -12.31 15.67
CA LEU A 37 -28.99 -11.32 14.72
C LEU A 37 -27.52 -11.03 15.03
N LEU A 38 -26.64 -11.43 14.13
CA LEU A 38 -25.26 -10.99 14.14
C LEU A 38 -25.22 -9.64 13.41
N GLY A 39 -24.48 -8.67 13.94
CA GLY A 39 -24.26 -7.40 13.25
C GLY A 39 -23.70 -7.61 11.84
N SER A 40 -23.71 -6.56 11.02
CA SER A 40 -23.08 -6.68 9.70
C SER A 40 -21.57 -6.97 9.86
N PRO A 41 -20.91 -7.66 8.92
CA PRO A 41 -19.48 -7.95 9.01
C PRO A 41 -18.62 -6.70 9.29
N GLU A 42 -19.06 -5.54 8.81
CA GLU A 42 -18.45 -4.22 9.00
C GLU A 42 -18.51 -3.75 10.47
N GLU A 43 -19.50 -4.20 11.24
CA GLU A 43 -19.67 -3.86 12.67
C GLU A 43 -18.83 -4.75 13.59
N VAL A 44 -18.56 -6.00 13.16
CA VAL A 44 -17.94 -7.01 14.02
C VAL A 44 -16.40 -6.97 13.96
N GLN A 45 -15.81 -6.51 12.83
CA GLN A 45 -14.36 -6.31 12.60
C GLN A 45 -13.44 -7.46 13.09
N PHE A 46 -13.98 -8.68 13.15
CA PHE A 46 -13.29 -9.87 13.61
C PHE A 46 -13.74 -11.08 12.78
N CYS A 47 -13.45 -11.03 11.48
CA CYS A 47 -14.03 -11.95 10.49
C CYS A 47 -13.72 -13.44 10.78
N CYS A 48 -12.53 -13.75 11.32
CA CYS A 48 -12.17 -15.12 11.69
C CYS A 48 -13.06 -15.66 12.81
N LEU A 49 -13.35 -14.84 13.83
CA LEU A 49 -14.19 -15.25 14.96
C LEU A 49 -15.67 -15.35 14.55
N GLN A 50 -16.13 -14.46 13.68
CA GLN A 50 -17.45 -14.54 13.06
C GLN A 50 -17.61 -15.81 12.22
N THR A 51 -16.59 -16.19 11.46
CA THR A 51 -16.57 -17.42 10.66
C THR A 51 -16.63 -18.64 11.58
N LEU A 52 -15.77 -18.70 12.59
CA LEU A 52 -15.74 -19.80 13.56
C LEU A 52 -17.06 -19.95 14.32
N LEU A 53 -17.65 -18.83 14.75
CA LEU A 53 -19.00 -18.78 15.33
C LEU A 53 -20.01 -19.42 14.38
N THR A 54 -19.95 -19.04 13.10
CA THR A 54 -20.89 -19.50 12.06
C THR A 54 -20.77 -21.01 11.80
N GLU A 55 -19.56 -21.54 11.84
CA GLU A 55 -19.30 -22.98 11.75
C GLU A 55 -19.80 -23.73 13.01
N CYS A 56 -19.56 -23.17 14.19
CA CYS A 56 -19.89 -23.80 15.48
C CYS A 56 -21.39 -24.01 15.68
N TRP A 57 -22.23 -23.12 15.15
CA TRP A 57 -23.69 -23.17 15.29
C TRP A 57 -24.42 -23.68 14.04
N ASP A 58 -23.76 -24.43 13.15
CA ASP A 58 -24.42 -25.06 11.99
C ASP A 58 -25.63 -25.91 12.44
N THR A 59 -26.70 -25.92 11.63
CA THR A 59 -27.91 -26.70 11.92
C THR A 59 -27.60 -28.20 11.98
N LYS A 60 -26.71 -28.67 11.10
CA LYS A 60 -26.26 -30.06 11.01
C LYS A 60 -25.12 -30.32 12.00
N PRO A 61 -25.31 -31.14 13.04
CA PRO A 61 -24.26 -31.42 14.03
C PRO A 61 -22.95 -31.92 13.42
N GLU A 62 -23.03 -32.72 12.36
CA GLU A 62 -21.90 -33.30 11.64
C GLU A 62 -21.05 -32.29 10.84
N LYS A 63 -21.60 -31.10 10.56
CA LYS A 63 -20.86 -30.01 9.90
C LYS A 63 -20.10 -29.13 10.88
N ARG A 64 -20.40 -29.24 12.18
CA ARG A 64 -19.77 -28.40 13.20
C ARG A 64 -18.32 -28.85 13.40
N PRO A 65 -17.37 -27.92 13.57
CA PRO A 65 -15.98 -28.26 13.82
C PRO A 65 -15.86 -28.97 15.17
N VAL A 66 -14.91 -29.89 15.28
CA VAL A 66 -14.55 -30.48 16.59
C VAL A 66 -13.72 -29.47 17.39
N ALA A 67 -13.75 -29.57 18.72
CA ALA A 67 -13.07 -28.61 19.61
C ALA A 67 -11.57 -28.42 19.29
N LEU A 68 -10.88 -29.50 18.93
CA LEU A 68 -9.47 -29.47 18.54
C LEU A 68 -9.23 -28.65 17.26
N GLN A 69 -10.17 -28.66 16.32
CA GLN A 69 -10.09 -27.86 15.09
C GLN A 69 -10.23 -26.37 15.41
N CYS A 70 -11.17 -26.00 16.28
CA CYS A 70 -11.33 -24.61 16.73
C CYS A 70 -10.07 -24.10 17.42
N LEU A 71 -9.48 -24.90 18.32
CA LEU A 71 -8.23 -24.55 18.99
C LEU A 71 -7.10 -24.30 17.98
N ARG A 72 -6.94 -25.21 17.01
CA ARG A 72 -5.90 -25.07 15.96
C ARG A 72 -6.09 -23.82 15.11
N GLN A 73 -7.33 -23.47 14.76
CA GLN A 73 -7.62 -22.24 14.02
C GLN A 73 -7.26 -21.01 14.86
N MET A 74 -7.68 -20.97 16.13
CA MET A 74 -7.43 -19.83 17.03
C MET A 74 -5.95 -19.64 17.39
N GLN A 75 -5.15 -20.71 17.33
CA GLN A 75 -3.70 -20.65 17.54
C GLN A 75 -2.92 -20.05 16.35
N GLN A 76 -3.55 -19.92 15.17
CA GLN A 76 -2.88 -19.29 14.04
C GLN A 76 -2.70 -17.79 14.30
N PRO A 77 -1.50 -17.22 14.09
CA PRO A 77 -1.26 -15.78 14.27
C PRO A 77 -2.23 -14.90 13.47
N GLY A 78 -2.63 -15.35 12.28
CA GLY A 78 -3.59 -14.63 11.44
C GLY A 78 -5.00 -14.56 12.02
N PHE A 79 -5.40 -15.46 12.91
CA PHE A 79 -6.76 -15.51 13.46
C PHE A 79 -7.14 -14.25 14.26
N PRO A 80 -6.31 -13.76 15.22
CA PRO A 80 -6.57 -12.48 15.88
C PRO A 80 -6.19 -11.26 15.03
N SER A 81 -5.31 -11.41 14.03
CA SER A 81 -4.79 -10.28 13.25
C SER A 81 -5.67 -9.88 12.06
N LEU A 82 -6.39 -10.84 11.45
CA LEU A 82 -7.27 -10.56 10.32
C LEU A 82 -8.58 -9.93 10.79
N ARG A 83 -8.73 -8.62 10.59
CA ARG A 83 -9.93 -7.87 11.01
C ARG A 83 -11.11 -8.13 10.08
N TYR A 84 -10.91 -7.95 8.78
CA TYR A 84 -11.97 -8.06 7.77
C TYR A 84 -11.37 -8.45 6.42
N VAL A 85 -12.23 -8.87 5.49
CA VAL A 85 -11.87 -9.15 4.10
C VAL A 85 -12.79 -8.33 3.21
N LEU A 86 -12.21 -7.54 2.32
CA LEU A 86 -12.93 -6.75 1.34
C LEU A 86 -12.80 -7.41 -0.03
N SER A 87 -13.94 -7.81 -0.59
CA SER A 87 -13.98 -8.33 -1.96
C SER A 87 -13.96 -7.16 -2.95
N CYS A 88 -13.04 -7.22 -3.90
CA CYS A 88 -12.95 -6.29 -5.01
C CYS A 88 -13.31 -6.99 -6.33
N ASP A 89 -13.76 -6.22 -7.32
CA ASP A 89 -14.03 -6.73 -8.66
C ASP A 89 -12.73 -7.21 -9.35
N SER A 90 -12.85 -8.00 -10.42
CA SER A 90 -11.70 -8.44 -11.22
C SER A 90 -10.93 -7.24 -11.79
N HIS A 91 -9.60 -7.24 -11.65
CA HIS A 91 -8.65 -6.22 -12.12
C HIS A 91 -8.61 -4.90 -11.34
N ALA A 92 -8.90 -4.93 -10.03
CA ALA A 92 -8.72 -3.76 -9.17
C ALA A 92 -7.22 -3.41 -8.96
N GLN A 93 -6.85 -2.14 -9.18
CA GLN A 93 -5.55 -1.57 -8.81
C GLN A 93 -5.70 -0.84 -7.47
N LEU A 94 -4.80 -1.13 -6.54
CA LEU A 94 -4.77 -0.51 -5.21
C LEU A 94 -3.45 0.23 -5.03
N PHE A 95 -3.54 1.49 -4.66
CA PHE A 95 -2.40 2.32 -4.32
C PHE A 95 -2.57 2.81 -2.89
N LEU A 96 -1.62 2.45 -2.04
CA LEU A 96 -1.60 2.88 -0.65
C LEU A 96 -0.48 3.89 -0.45
N SER A 97 -0.82 5.14 -0.18
CA SER A 97 0.15 6.14 0.27
C SER A 97 0.20 6.15 1.80
N PRO A 98 1.38 6.25 2.45
CA PRO A 98 1.48 6.43 3.90
C PRO A 98 0.67 7.63 4.42
N LEU A 99 0.50 8.66 3.58
CA LEU A 99 -0.18 9.91 3.92
C LEU A 99 -1.69 9.88 3.66
N GLN A 100 -2.26 8.79 3.13
CA GLN A 100 -3.66 8.79 2.70
C GLN A 100 -4.68 8.71 3.85
N GLY A 101 -4.24 8.35 5.05
CA GLY A 101 -5.09 8.06 6.20
C GLY A 101 -5.84 6.74 6.04
N TYR A 102 -7.11 6.71 6.48
CA TYR A 102 -7.94 5.50 6.41
C TYR A 102 -8.72 5.34 5.10
N SER A 103 -8.61 6.27 4.16
CA SER A 103 -9.28 6.16 2.87
C SER A 103 -8.32 5.59 1.82
N ALA A 104 -8.68 4.47 1.22
CA ALA A 104 -7.98 3.86 0.09
C ALA A 104 -8.84 3.94 -1.17
N VAL A 105 -8.22 4.13 -2.33
CA VAL A 105 -8.90 4.20 -3.62
C VAL A 105 -8.58 2.94 -4.42
N PHE A 106 -9.62 2.22 -4.82
CA PHE A 106 -9.55 1.08 -5.73
C PHE A 106 -9.94 1.52 -7.12
N TRP A 107 -9.07 1.30 -8.08
CA TRP A 107 -9.32 1.63 -9.49
C TRP A 107 -9.62 0.37 -10.28
N SER A 108 -10.52 0.46 -11.25
CA SER A 108 -10.90 -0.67 -12.10
C SER A 108 -11.25 -0.18 -13.50
N GLY A 109 -11.01 -1.01 -14.50
CA GLY A 109 -11.30 -0.71 -15.91
C GLY A 109 -10.19 0.09 -16.59
N ASP A 110 -10.42 0.40 -17.86
CA ASP A 110 -9.52 1.14 -18.74
C ASP A 110 -10.33 2.03 -19.70
N LYS A 111 -9.74 3.15 -20.13
CA LYS A 111 -10.33 4.15 -21.02
C LYS A 111 -11.73 4.56 -20.53
N ASP A 112 -12.75 4.38 -21.35
CA ASP A 112 -14.13 4.78 -21.04
C ASP A 112 -14.77 3.99 -19.89
N SER A 113 -14.21 2.80 -19.57
CA SER A 113 -14.70 1.94 -18.50
C SER A 113 -14.02 2.20 -17.14
N ARG A 114 -13.00 3.07 -17.09
CA ARG A 114 -12.23 3.33 -15.87
C ARG A 114 -13.11 3.99 -14.82
N ASN A 115 -13.09 3.41 -13.63
CA ASN A 115 -13.86 3.84 -12.48
C ASN A 115 -13.05 3.63 -11.20
N TYR A 116 -13.49 4.26 -10.11
CA TYR A 116 -12.90 4.08 -8.79
C TYR A 116 -13.93 3.88 -7.69
N SER A 117 -13.49 3.24 -6.61
CA SER A 117 -14.24 3.08 -5.38
C SER A 117 -13.39 3.55 -4.20
N ILE A 118 -14.02 4.17 -3.21
CA ILE A 118 -13.34 4.62 -1.99
C ILE A 118 -13.72 3.67 -0.87
N VAL A 119 -12.70 3.19 -0.18
CA VAL A 119 -12.82 2.23 0.92
C VAL A 119 -12.21 2.84 2.18
N ASN A 120 -12.91 2.69 3.29
CA ASN A 120 -12.37 2.97 4.60
C ASN A 120 -11.64 1.73 5.14
N VAL A 121 -10.31 1.75 5.18
CA VAL A 121 -9.47 0.64 5.66
C VAL A 121 -9.43 0.53 7.19
N GLU A 122 -9.92 1.52 7.93
CA GLU A 122 -10.10 1.33 9.39
C GLU A 122 -11.37 0.53 9.65
N LYS A 123 -12.44 0.88 8.93
CA LYS A 123 -13.77 0.28 9.10
C LYS A 123 -13.97 -1.01 8.31
N GLY A 124 -13.19 -1.22 7.25
CA GLY A 124 -13.37 -2.33 6.34
C GLY A 124 -14.67 -2.22 5.55
N ASN A 125 -15.07 -1.01 5.15
CA ASN A 125 -16.29 -0.79 4.37
C ASN A 125 -16.03 0.11 3.15
N MET A 126 -16.89 -0.02 2.14
CA MET A 126 -16.83 0.77 0.92
C MET A 126 -17.71 2.01 1.10
N GLU A 127 -17.10 3.20 1.16
CA GLU A 127 -17.81 4.47 1.33
C GLU A 127 -18.44 4.93 0.02
N VAL A 128 -17.73 4.72 -1.10
CA VAL A 128 -18.18 5.11 -2.43
C VAL A 128 -17.89 3.98 -3.41
N LYS A 129 -18.88 3.66 -4.25
CA LYS A 129 -18.79 2.52 -5.18
C LYS A 129 -18.86 2.98 -6.63
N ARG A 130 -17.83 2.59 -7.40
CA ARG A 130 -17.77 2.66 -8.87
C ARG A 130 -18.16 4.02 -9.45
N ILE A 131 -17.46 5.07 -9.05
CA ILE A 131 -17.56 6.39 -9.67
C ILE A 131 -16.78 6.37 -10.98
N SER A 132 -17.42 6.79 -12.06
CA SER A 132 -16.79 6.88 -13.37
C SER A 132 -15.69 7.94 -13.36
N CYS A 133 -14.52 7.60 -13.89
CA CYS A 133 -13.40 8.50 -14.11
C CYS A 133 -12.61 7.99 -15.32
N PRO A 134 -13.08 8.30 -16.54
CA PRO A 134 -12.46 7.79 -17.76
C PRO A 134 -10.98 8.15 -17.89
N GLY A 135 -10.22 7.29 -18.58
CA GLY A 135 -8.79 7.47 -18.88
C GLY A 135 -8.02 6.16 -18.83
N SER A 136 -6.75 6.18 -19.23
CA SER A 136 -5.89 5.00 -19.26
C SER A 136 -5.68 4.39 -17.88
N ARG A 137 -5.23 3.13 -17.80
CA ARG A 137 -4.90 2.47 -16.53
C ARG A 137 -3.89 3.28 -15.72
N ILE A 138 -4.00 3.22 -14.41
CA ILE A 138 -3.16 4.01 -13.50
C ILE A 138 -1.85 3.26 -13.28
N SER A 139 -0.74 3.98 -13.39
CA SER A 139 0.61 3.48 -13.14
C SER A 139 1.04 3.75 -11.70
N CYS A 140 0.68 4.91 -11.13
CA CYS A 140 0.95 5.27 -9.75
C CYS A 140 -0.10 6.26 -9.23
N GLN A 141 -0.29 6.28 -7.90
CA GLN A 141 -1.11 7.27 -7.23
C GLN A 141 -0.47 7.67 -5.90
N MET A 142 -0.56 8.95 -5.56
CA MET A 142 -0.12 9.49 -4.29
C MET A 142 -1.08 10.59 -3.82
N LYS A 143 -1.50 10.54 -2.56
CA LYS A 143 -2.23 11.63 -1.90
C LYS A 143 -1.27 12.45 -1.05
N MET A 144 -1.35 13.78 -1.15
CA MET A 144 -0.57 14.72 -0.35
C MET A 144 -1.48 15.87 0.12
N GLY A 145 -1.81 15.89 1.42
CA GLY A 145 -2.81 16.82 1.94
C GLY A 145 -4.15 16.66 1.20
N ASN A 146 -4.62 17.75 0.59
CA ASN A 146 -5.85 17.78 -0.19
C ASN A 146 -5.63 17.61 -1.70
N THR A 147 -4.45 17.17 -2.16
CA THR A 147 -4.21 16.88 -3.56
C THR A 147 -4.04 15.38 -3.81
N LEU A 148 -4.57 14.91 -4.93
CA LEU A 148 -4.40 13.55 -5.43
C LEU A 148 -3.60 13.61 -6.72
N TRP A 149 -2.38 13.07 -6.68
CA TRP A 149 -1.56 12.82 -7.85
C TRP A 149 -1.89 11.44 -8.39
N MET A 150 -2.23 11.37 -9.66
CA MET A 150 -2.53 10.15 -10.38
C MET A 150 -1.73 10.16 -11.68
N THR A 151 -1.01 9.08 -11.95
CA THR A 151 -0.25 8.90 -13.19
C THR A 151 -0.76 7.68 -13.92
N THR A 152 -0.64 7.67 -15.24
CA THR A 152 -1.24 6.62 -16.09
C THR A 152 -0.20 5.89 -16.94
N GLU A 153 -0.61 4.79 -17.56
CA GLU A 153 0.22 3.98 -18.46
C GLU A 153 0.47 4.68 -19.81
N ASP A 154 -0.32 5.70 -20.16
CA ASP A 154 -0.13 6.59 -21.33
C ASP A 154 0.70 7.85 -21.01
N GLN A 155 1.45 7.82 -19.90
CA GLN A 155 2.44 8.85 -19.53
C GLN A 155 1.83 10.22 -19.22
N GLU A 156 0.57 10.26 -18.78
CA GLU A 156 -0.09 11.47 -18.30
C GLU A 156 -0.05 11.54 -16.77
N VAL A 157 -0.02 12.77 -16.26
CA VAL A 157 -0.10 13.10 -14.83
C VAL A 157 -1.27 14.01 -14.60
N PHE A 158 -2.18 13.57 -13.75
CA PHE A 158 -3.36 14.29 -13.31
C PHE A 158 -3.18 14.67 -11.84
N ILE A 159 -3.41 15.95 -11.52
CA ILE A 159 -3.42 16.43 -10.15
C ILE A 159 -4.80 16.97 -9.83
N TYR A 160 -5.52 16.31 -8.94
CA TYR A 160 -6.86 16.71 -8.51
C TYR A 160 -6.83 17.38 -7.14
N SER A 161 -7.77 18.31 -6.93
CA SER A 161 -8.10 18.83 -5.61
C SER A 161 -9.19 17.98 -4.99
N LEU A 162 -8.98 17.49 -3.78
CA LEU A 162 -9.95 16.74 -2.98
C LEU A 162 -10.80 17.69 -2.12
N LYS A 163 -11.33 18.75 -2.73
CA LYS A 163 -12.29 19.64 -2.07
C LYS A 163 -13.67 18.99 -2.14
N ASP A 164 -14.21 18.66 -0.97
CA ASP A 164 -15.52 18.00 -0.79
C ASP A 164 -15.59 16.56 -1.32
N MET A 165 -16.78 15.94 -1.21
CA MET A 165 -17.07 14.58 -1.68
C MET A 165 -17.34 14.51 -3.20
N CYS A 166 -16.82 15.48 -3.97
CA CYS A 166 -17.08 15.59 -5.40
C CYS A 166 -16.28 14.55 -6.20
N PRO A 167 -16.87 13.97 -7.27
CA PRO A 167 -16.15 13.08 -8.18
C PRO A 167 -14.89 13.73 -8.76
N LEU A 168 -13.88 12.91 -9.05
CA LEU A 168 -12.66 13.33 -9.78
C LEU A 168 -13.03 13.63 -11.25
N SER A 169 -13.53 14.84 -11.50
CA SER A 169 -14.01 15.26 -12.82
C SER A 169 -12.98 16.10 -13.57
N GLN A 170 -12.47 17.17 -12.96
CA GLN A 170 -11.53 18.09 -13.59
C GLN A 170 -10.23 18.20 -12.78
N PRO A 171 -9.07 17.85 -13.38
CA PRO A 171 -7.78 18.03 -12.71
C PRO A 171 -7.43 19.52 -12.60
N GLN A 172 -6.76 19.91 -11.51
CA GLN A 172 -6.14 21.22 -11.36
C GLN A 172 -4.94 21.40 -12.31
N LYS A 173 -4.21 20.31 -12.57
CA LYS A 173 -3.11 20.29 -13.53
C LYS A 173 -3.06 18.97 -14.27
N LEU A 174 -2.74 19.05 -15.56
CA LEU A 174 -2.54 17.93 -16.47
C LEU A 174 -1.27 18.18 -17.27
N PHE A 175 -0.38 17.20 -17.35
CA PHE A 175 0.82 17.25 -18.18
C PHE A 175 1.33 15.86 -18.51
N SER A 176 2.17 15.76 -19.54
CA SER A 176 2.77 14.49 -19.97
C SER A 176 4.20 14.34 -19.45
N CYS A 177 4.64 13.09 -19.33
CA CYS A 177 5.99 12.69 -18.94
C CYS A 177 6.68 11.93 -20.07
N PRO A 178 8.01 11.83 -20.09
CA PRO A 178 8.75 11.11 -21.14
C PRO A 178 8.63 9.58 -21.05
N ALA A 179 8.27 9.05 -19.88
CA ALA A 179 8.12 7.63 -19.60
C ALA A 179 7.06 7.39 -18.51
N ILE A 180 6.64 6.14 -18.35
CA ILE A 180 5.62 5.76 -17.38
C ILE A 180 6.18 5.95 -15.97
N ILE A 181 5.50 6.73 -15.14
CA ILE A 181 5.86 6.90 -13.73
C ILE A 181 5.46 5.63 -12.96
N THR A 182 6.44 5.00 -12.32
CA THR A 182 6.29 3.75 -11.58
C THR A 182 6.17 3.98 -10.07
N CYS A 183 6.73 5.08 -9.54
CA CYS A 183 6.54 5.48 -8.15
C CYS A 183 6.68 6.99 -7.96
N LEU A 184 6.03 7.51 -6.92
CA LEU A 184 6.08 8.92 -6.50
C LEU A 184 6.57 9.01 -5.06
N CYS A 185 7.40 10.01 -4.76
CA CYS A 185 7.93 10.26 -3.42
C CYS A 185 7.85 11.75 -3.07
N PRO A 186 6.98 12.17 -2.14
CA PRO A 186 6.84 13.58 -1.77
C PRO A 186 7.86 13.93 -0.69
N VAL A 187 8.61 15.01 -0.90
CA VAL A 187 9.50 15.61 0.09
C VAL A 187 8.84 16.85 0.68
N PRO A 188 8.58 16.88 2.00
CA PRO A 188 7.92 18.01 2.63
C PRO A 188 8.79 19.27 2.58
N GLU A 189 8.14 20.43 2.65
CA GLU A 189 8.81 21.72 2.75
C GLU A 189 9.67 21.80 4.02
N ARG A 190 10.81 22.50 3.90
CA ARG A 190 11.66 22.89 5.04
C ARG A 190 11.94 24.38 4.95
N GLU A 191 12.33 25.01 6.06
CA GLU A 191 12.48 26.48 6.19
C GLU A 191 13.14 27.19 4.99
N GLN A 192 14.14 26.57 4.35
CA GLN A 192 14.87 27.15 3.22
C GLN A 192 14.61 26.47 1.86
N ASN A 193 13.81 25.40 1.81
CA ASN A 193 13.58 24.62 0.61
C ASN A 193 12.09 24.30 0.40
N PRO A 194 11.53 24.64 -0.78
CA PRO A 194 10.13 24.34 -1.07
C PRO A 194 9.91 22.83 -1.13
N ALA A 195 8.67 22.40 -0.92
CA ALA A 195 8.27 21.01 -1.09
C ALA A 195 8.57 20.51 -2.52
N ARG A 196 8.87 19.22 -2.66
CA ARG A 196 9.18 18.58 -3.95
C ARG A 196 8.48 17.24 -4.10
N VAL A 197 8.33 16.79 -5.33
CA VAL A 197 7.94 15.40 -5.64
C VAL A 197 8.96 14.81 -6.59
N PHE A 198 9.50 13.66 -6.20
CA PHE A 198 10.29 12.81 -7.08
C PHE A 198 9.36 11.82 -7.76
N ALA A 199 9.53 11.62 -9.06
CA ALA A 199 8.79 10.65 -9.86
C ALA A 199 9.77 9.71 -10.55
N GLY A 200 9.80 8.47 -10.08
CA GLY A 200 10.61 7.41 -10.68
C GLY A 200 9.90 6.83 -11.91
N MET A 201 10.65 6.60 -12.98
CA MET A 201 10.11 6.19 -14.27
C MET A 201 10.54 4.79 -14.69
N SER A 202 9.80 4.22 -15.65
CA SER A 202 10.01 2.87 -16.17
C SER A 202 11.33 2.67 -16.91
N ASP A 203 11.97 3.75 -17.36
CA ASP A 203 13.23 3.76 -18.11
C ASP A 203 14.46 4.06 -17.22
N GLY A 204 14.27 4.24 -15.91
CA GLY A 204 15.34 4.54 -14.97
C GLY A 204 15.61 6.04 -14.77
N LEU A 205 14.81 6.93 -15.38
CA LEU A 205 14.82 8.35 -15.07
C LEU A 205 14.10 8.64 -13.74
N VAL A 206 14.51 9.73 -13.09
CA VAL A 206 13.78 10.34 -11.97
C VAL A 206 13.51 11.79 -12.31
N ALA A 207 12.23 12.17 -12.45
CA ALA A 207 11.83 13.57 -12.57
C ALA A 207 11.67 14.20 -11.19
N VAL A 208 11.97 15.49 -11.09
CA VAL A 208 11.88 16.28 -9.86
C VAL A 208 11.02 17.49 -10.12
N TYR A 209 9.88 17.56 -9.42
CA TYR A 209 8.95 18.68 -9.48
C TYR A 209 9.06 19.51 -8.20
N SER A 210 9.37 20.79 -8.32
CA SER A 210 9.22 21.72 -7.21
C SER A 210 7.76 22.13 -7.06
N LEU A 211 7.29 22.25 -5.82
CA LEU A 211 5.90 22.54 -5.54
C LEU A 211 5.71 23.95 -4.95
N LEU A 212 4.60 24.57 -5.33
CA LEU A 212 4.04 25.75 -4.70
C LEU A 212 2.55 25.47 -4.44
N ASP A 213 2.10 25.62 -3.19
CA ASP A 213 0.73 25.31 -2.76
C ASP A 213 0.25 23.89 -3.14
N GLY A 214 1.18 22.91 -3.13
CA GLY A 214 0.91 21.52 -3.45
C GLY A 214 0.78 21.18 -4.94
N LEU A 215 1.02 22.16 -5.83
CA LEU A 215 1.02 22.00 -7.29
C LEU A 215 2.44 22.20 -7.84
N PRO A 216 2.84 21.47 -8.89
CA PRO A 216 4.16 21.64 -9.47
C PRO A 216 4.25 22.98 -10.20
N VAL A 217 5.36 23.69 -10.02
CA VAL A 217 5.67 24.90 -10.79
C VAL A 217 6.17 24.53 -12.19
N GLU A 218 6.37 25.53 -13.06
CA GLU A 218 7.03 25.30 -14.36
C GLU A 218 8.53 25.00 -14.16
N GLY A 219 9.04 24.06 -14.95
CA GLY A 219 10.43 23.63 -14.89
C GLY A 219 10.61 22.40 -14.01
N GLU A 220 10.83 21.26 -14.66
CA GLU A 220 11.22 20.01 -14.04
C GLU A 220 12.72 19.71 -14.27
N ALA A 221 13.32 19.01 -13.32
CA ALA A 221 14.67 18.47 -13.48
C ALA A 221 14.60 16.95 -13.68
N TYR A 222 15.53 16.40 -14.46
CA TYR A 222 15.64 14.97 -14.69
C TYR A 222 17.00 14.46 -14.22
N LEU A 223 16.97 13.35 -13.50
CA LEU A 223 18.16 12.61 -13.09
C LEU A 223 18.20 11.30 -13.85
N CYS A 224 19.29 11.07 -14.58
CA CYS A 224 19.50 9.85 -15.32
C CYS A 224 20.41 8.91 -14.53
N SER A 225 19.86 7.77 -14.10
CA SER A 225 20.60 6.74 -13.37
C SER A 225 21.86 6.29 -14.10
N HIS A 226 21.76 6.10 -15.44
CA HIS A 226 22.90 5.70 -16.28
C HIS A 226 24.04 6.72 -16.21
N THR A 227 23.70 8.00 -16.38
CA THR A 227 24.68 9.10 -16.32
C THR A 227 25.32 9.17 -14.94
N LEU A 228 24.53 9.12 -13.86
CA LEU A 228 25.06 9.16 -12.49
C LEU A 228 26.00 7.99 -12.21
N ASN A 229 25.60 6.77 -12.57
CA ASN A 229 26.43 5.57 -12.43
C ASN A 229 27.78 5.71 -13.16
N LYS A 230 27.75 6.25 -14.37
CA LYS A 230 28.94 6.42 -15.20
C LYS A 230 29.87 7.52 -14.70
N THR A 231 29.33 8.71 -14.46
CA THR A 231 30.13 9.92 -14.18
C THR A 231 30.53 10.04 -12.71
N MET A 232 29.67 9.60 -11.78
CA MET A 232 29.90 9.74 -10.34
C MET A 232 30.45 8.47 -9.70
N PHE A 233 30.10 7.29 -10.24
CA PHE A 233 30.44 6.00 -9.62
C PHE A 233 31.31 5.09 -10.51
N GLY A 234 31.70 5.55 -11.71
CA GLY A 234 32.68 4.88 -12.55
C GLY A 234 32.21 3.57 -13.22
N LEU A 235 30.89 3.34 -13.31
CA LEU A 235 30.36 2.16 -14.01
C LEU A 235 30.51 2.32 -15.53
N LYS A 236 31.06 1.29 -16.17
CA LYS A 236 31.19 1.23 -17.64
C LYS A 236 29.84 0.94 -18.28
N ASP A 237 29.63 1.39 -19.52
CA ASP A 237 28.36 1.15 -20.25
C ASP A 237 28.06 -0.35 -20.45
N SER A 238 29.08 -1.21 -20.43
CA SER A 238 28.92 -2.67 -20.54
C SER A 238 28.57 -3.37 -19.23
N ASP A 239 28.58 -2.66 -18.09
CA ASP A 239 28.27 -3.23 -16.79
C ASP A 239 26.77 -3.57 -16.72
N PRO A 240 26.35 -4.79 -16.34
CA PRO A 240 24.94 -5.15 -16.26
C PRO A 240 24.11 -4.24 -15.35
N ARG A 241 24.73 -3.58 -14.38
CA ARG A 241 24.07 -2.59 -13.51
C ARG A 241 23.66 -1.29 -14.24
N GLN A 242 24.14 -1.08 -15.47
CA GLN A 242 23.75 0.02 -16.35
C GLN A 242 22.56 -0.30 -17.25
N ASN A 243 21.98 -1.51 -17.16
CA ASN A 243 20.75 -1.81 -17.88
C ASN A 243 19.63 -0.81 -17.49
N PRO A 244 18.68 -0.52 -18.39
CA PRO A 244 17.61 0.45 -18.17
C PRO A 244 16.55 -0.10 -17.20
N TYR A 245 16.90 -0.19 -15.93
CA TYR A 245 16.02 -0.69 -14.88
C TYR A 245 14.99 0.37 -14.48
N PRO A 246 13.70 0.01 -14.35
CA PRO A 246 12.67 0.91 -13.85
C PRO A 246 12.95 1.32 -12.40
N VAL A 247 12.61 2.56 -12.04
CA VAL A 247 12.64 3.02 -10.65
C VAL A 247 11.38 2.52 -9.95
N ARG A 248 11.45 1.34 -9.34
CA ARG A 248 10.31 0.66 -8.71
C ARG A 248 9.90 1.24 -7.37
N CYS A 249 10.86 1.69 -6.56
CA CYS A 249 10.57 2.21 -5.23
C CYS A 249 11.56 3.31 -4.81
N MET A 250 11.08 4.15 -3.90
CA MET A 250 11.79 5.28 -3.33
C MET A 250 11.47 5.40 -1.84
N VAL A 251 12.44 5.79 -1.03
CA VAL A 251 12.23 6.08 0.38
C VAL A 251 13.02 7.31 0.81
N LEU A 252 12.43 8.10 1.71
CA LEU A 252 13.10 9.23 2.34
C LEU A 252 13.81 8.80 3.60
N VAL A 253 15.01 9.36 3.77
CA VAL A 253 15.93 9.07 4.86
C VAL A 253 16.44 10.39 5.45
N GLY A 254 16.82 10.38 6.72
CA GLY A 254 17.38 11.53 7.43
C GLY A 254 16.36 12.66 7.54
N SER A 255 15.11 12.29 7.87
CA SER A 255 13.95 13.19 7.90
C SER A 255 13.65 13.87 6.55
N GLY A 256 14.02 13.24 5.42
CA GLY A 256 13.83 13.80 4.08
C GLY A 256 14.99 14.65 3.56
N SER A 257 16.19 14.49 4.14
CA SER A 257 17.42 15.06 3.57
C SER A 257 17.95 14.24 2.41
N GLN A 258 17.71 12.92 2.43
CA GLN A 258 18.14 12.00 1.40
C GLN A 258 16.99 11.22 0.79
N LEU A 259 17.13 10.94 -0.50
CA LEU A 259 16.26 10.05 -1.25
C LEU A 259 17.05 8.81 -1.67
N TRP A 260 16.57 7.65 -1.29
CA TRP A 260 17.10 6.37 -1.74
C TRP A 260 16.12 5.80 -2.77
N PHE A 261 16.60 5.48 -3.97
CA PHE A 261 15.75 4.95 -5.04
C PHE A 261 16.37 3.73 -5.73
N SER A 262 15.51 2.80 -6.13
CA SER A 262 15.93 1.55 -6.78
C SER A 262 16.52 1.80 -8.17
N ASN A 263 17.61 1.11 -8.51
CA ASN A 263 18.20 1.06 -9.84
C ASN A 263 18.69 -0.37 -10.15
N GLY A 264 17.72 -1.24 -10.45
CA GLY A 264 17.95 -2.67 -10.67
C GLY A 264 18.44 -3.37 -9.41
N PRO A 265 19.57 -4.09 -9.43
CA PRO A 265 20.15 -4.71 -8.23
C PRO A 265 20.70 -3.67 -7.23
N GLY A 266 20.83 -2.41 -7.66
CA GLY A 266 21.43 -1.31 -6.91
C GLY A 266 20.41 -0.37 -6.29
N VAL A 267 20.90 0.50 -5.41
CA VAL A 267 20.20 1.68 -4.88
C VAL A 267 21.07 2.91 -5.09
N LEU A 268 20.47 3.98 -5.60
CA LEU A 268 21.10 5.29 -5.71
C LEU A 268 20.59 6.19 -4.58
N VAL A 269 21.53 6.89 -3.93
CA VAL A 269 21.27 7.82 -2.84
C VAL A 269 21.54 9.24 -3.33
N LEU A 270 20.55 10.12 -3.18
CA LEU A 270 20.62 11.53 -3.54
C LEU A 270 20.43 12.42 -2.33
N ASP A 271 21.05 13.58 -2.36
CA ASP A 271 20.64 14.72 -1.54
C ASP A 271 19.38 15.35 -2.17
N CYS A 272 18.29 15.46 -1.42
CA CYS A 272 16.99 15.91 -1.93
C CYS A 272 16.99 17.36 -2.44
N TRP A 273 17.94 18.19 -1.99
CA TRP A 273 17.93 19.64 -2.21
C TRP A 273 18.87 20.05 -3.34
N SER A 274 20.13 19.62 -3.25
CA SER A 274 21.16 19.84 -4.25
C SER A 274 21.05 18.91 -5.46
N LEU A 275 20.24 17.85 -5.35
CA LEU A 275 20.06 16.80 -6.37
C LEU A 275 21.37 16.08 -6.73
N ARG A 276 22.37 16.14 -5.85
CA ARG A 276 23.66 15.46 -6.05
C ARG A 276 23.56 14.01 -5.60
N ALA A 277 24.16 13.12 -6.39
CA ALA A 277 24.34 11.74 -5.99
C ALA A 277 25.38 11.64 -4.88
N VAL A 278 24.97 11.06 -3.75
CA VAL A 278 25.77 10.88 -2.54
C VAL A 278 26.47 9.53 -2.56
N ARG A 279 25.74 8.48 -2.94
CA ARG A 279 26.24 7.10 -2.91
C ARG A 279 25.48 6.19 -3.87
N ARG A 280 26.16 5.14 -4.34
CA ARG A 280 25.56 3.95 -4.90
C ARG A 280 25.77 2.77 -3.95
N LEU A 281 24.72 2.03 -3.65
CA LEU A 281 24.78 0.75 -2.96
C LEU A 281 24.46 -0.36 -3.96
N ASP A 282 25.12 -1.50 -3.83
CA ASP A 282 24.85 -2.70 -4.63
C ASP A 282 24.44 -3.84 -3.67
N PRO A 283 23.22 -3.78 -3.08
CA PRO A 283 22.73 -4.79 -2.14
C PRO A 283 22.57 -6.17 -2.75
N TYR A 284 22.28 -6.24 -4.05
CA TYR A 284 22.06 -7.48 -4.79
C TYR A 284 22.95 -7.56 -6.02
N VAL A 285 22.88 -8.70 -6.69
CA VAL A 285 23.61 -8.98 -7.94
C VAL A 285 22.58 -9.35 -9.01
N PRO A 286 22.75 -8.94 -10.28
CA PRO A 286 21.89 -9.41 -11.37
C PRO A 286 21.73 -10.94 -11.36
N PRO A 287 20.52 -11.47 -11.61
CA PRO A 287 19.34 -10.79 -12.15
C PRO A 287 18.42 -10.13 -11.12
N SER A 288 18.73 -10.17 -9.82
CA SER A 288 17.92 -9.53 -8.77
C SER A 288 17.69 -8.05 -9.02
N SER A 289 16.49 -7.56 -8.70
CA SER A 289 16.19 -6.13 -8.67
C SER A 289 15.49 -5.74 -7.37
N VAL A 290 15.85 -4.58 -6.82
CA VAL A 290 15.19 -4.01 -5.64
C VAL A 290 13.75 -3.67 -6.00
N VAL A 291 12.80 -4.28 -5.31
CA VAL A 291 11.36 -4.10 -5.57
C VAL A 291 10.61 -3.36 -4.48
N SER A 292 11.14 -3.36 -3.26
CA SER A 292 10.54 -2.63 -2.15
C SER A 292 11.61 -2.12 -1.20
N MET A 293 11.37 -0.92 -0.66
CA MET A 293 12.17 -0.32 0.39
C MET A 293 11.26 0.32 1.43
N THR A 294 11.64 0.24 2.71
CA THR A 294 10.94 0.93 3.79
C THR A 294 11.91 1.33 4.89
N THR A 295 11.61 2.38 5.63
CA THR A 295 12.40 2.81 6.78
C THR A 295 11.81 2.29 8.10
N SER A 296 12.68 2.19 9.10
CA SER A 296 12.30 1.89 10.48
C SER A 296 13.32 2.53 11.42
N PHE A 297 13.00 2.59 12.71
CA PHE A 297 13.93 3.01 13.76
C PHE A 297 14.29 1.83 14.65
N CYS A 298 15.57 1.63 14.91
CA CYS A 298 16.08 0.65 15.86
C CYS A 298 16.00 1.18 17.30
N ALA A 299 16.37 0.35 18.29
CA ALA A 299 16.23 0.62 19.73
C ALA A 299 17.02 1.82 20.31
N TRP A 300 17.56 2.69 19.44
CA TRP A 300 18.39 3.86 19.79
C TRP A 300 18.09 5.07 18.89
N GLU A 301 16.91 5.11 18.28
CA GLU A 301 16.52 6.11 17.26
C GLU A 301 17.41 6.14 16.02
N GLU A 302 18.25 5.11 15.82
CA GLU A 302 19.00 4.94 14.60
C GLU A 302 18.06 4.52 13.47
N GLU A 303 18.06 5.31 12.40
CA GLU A 303 17.27 5.04 11.21
C GLU A 303 17.90 3.93 10.37
N ALA A 304 17.07 2.99 9.96
CA ALA A 304 17.47 1.84 9.15
C ALA A 304 16.57 1.71 7.92
N VAL A 305 17.15 1.23 6.82
CA VAL A 305 16.47 1.00 5.55
C VAL A 305 16.42 -0.50 5.29
N TRP A 306 15.21 -1.01 5.10
CA TRP A 306 14.95 -2.37 4.67
C TRP A 306 14.82 -2.41 3.14
N MET A 307 15.37 -3.45 2.51
CA MET A 307 15.30 -3.65 1.07
C MET A 307 14.94 -5.09 0.76
N LEU A 308 14.06 -5.31 -0.23
CA LEU A 308 13.66 -6.63 -0.71
C LEU A 308 13.89 -6.72 -2.22
N ASP A 309 14.39 -7.86 -2.70
CA ASP A 309 14.53 -8.16 -4.12
C ASP A 309 13.47 -9.14 -4.66
N ASP A 310 13.33 -9.20 -5.99
CA ASP A 310 12.36 -10.08 -6.66
C ASP A 310 12.86 -11.47 -7.05
N HIS A 311 14.16 -11.76 -6.91
CA HIS A 311 14.73 -12.99 -7.43
C HIS A 311 15.25 -13.93 -6.34
N ALA A 312 16.08 -13.43 -5.43
CA ALA A 312 16.60 -14.17 -4.29
C ALA A 312 15.61 -14.19 -3.12
N ASN A 313 14.60 -13.31 -3.12
CA ASN A 313 13.65 -13.11 -2.02
C ASN A 313 14.38 -12.84 -0.70
N MET A 314 15.50 -12.12 -0.78
CA MET A 314 16.34 -11.79 0.36
C MET A 314 15.95 -10.42 0.89
N LEU A 315 15.82 -10.31 2.22
CA LEU A 315 15.54 -9.05 2.91
C LEU A 315 16.81 -8.56 3.58
N LEU A 316 17.23 -7.35 3.25
CA LEU A 316 18.44 -6.73 3.78
C LEU A 316 18.09 -5.53 4.66
N LEU A 317 18.85 -5.35 5.73
CA LEU A 317 18.75 -4.21 6.65
C LEU A 317 20.03 -3.39 6.58
N TYR A 318 19.93 -2.11 6.24
CA TYR A 318 21.05 -1.17 6.20
C TYR A 318 20.90 -0.08 7.26
N HIS A 319 22.00 0.28 7.92
CA HIS A 319 22.04 1.47 8.76
C HIS A 319 22.12 2.71 7.87
N ALA A 320 21.14 3.61 7.99
CA ALA A 320 20.91 4.67 7.02
C ALA A 320 22.05 5.70 6.96
N ALA A 321 22.61 6.10 8.11
CA ALA A 321 23.65 7.12 8.15
C ALA A 321 25.02 6.61 7.65
N SER A 322 25.36 5.36 7.96
CA SER A 322 26.67 4.77 7.61
C SER A 322 26.67 4.00 6.29
N TYR A 323 25.48 3.67 5.78
CA TYR A 323 25.24 2.78 4.65
C TYR A 323 25.80 1.36 4.82
N GLN A 324 26.05 0.94 6.05
CA GLN A 324 26.53 -0.40 6.35
C GLN A 324 25.36 -1.38 6.38
N LEU A 325 25.60 -2.58 5.86
CA LEU A 325 24.69 -3.70 6.00
C LEU A 325 24.72 -4.21 7.44
N CYS A 326 23.55 -4.24 8.08
CA CYS A 326 23.38 -4.69 9.47
C CYS A 326 22.92 -6.15 9.55
N ALA A 327 22.00 -6.57 8.69
CA ALA A 327 21.44 -7.93 8.73
C ALA A 327 20.93 -8.38 7.37
N GLN A 328 20.85 -9.71 7.18
CA GLN A 328 20.30 -10.37 6.00
C GLN A 328 19.35 -11.49 6.44
N TYR A 329 18.21 -11.62 5.76
CA TYR A 329 17.18 -12.60 6.04
C TYR A 329 16.76 -13.31 4.74
N TRP A 330 16.41 -14.59 4.87
CA TRP A 330 16.04 -15.51 3.80
C TRP A 330 14.66 -16.10 4.07
#